data_AF-A0A3D2XHP9-F1
#
_entry.id   AF-A0A3D2XHP9-F1
#
_cell.length_a   1.000
_cell.length_b   1.000
_cell.length_c   1.000
_cell.angle_alpha   90.00
_cell.angle_beta   90.00
_cell.angle_gamma   90.00
#
_symmetry.space_group_name_H-M   'P 1'
#
loop_
_entity.id
_entity.type
_entity.pdbx_description
1 polymer ?
#
loop_
_entity_poly.entity_id
_entity_poly.type
_entity_poly.pdbx_seq_one_letter_code
_entity_poly.pdbx_strand_id
1 'polypeptide(L)'
;MKKNFVQLFSLAIVFMSCHESATSHQQPFQLVTVDPGHFHAALVQKTMYPAIDSTVYVYGPAGNDMQLHLDRINSYNNRKENPTHWNEKVYAGADFFEKMIKEKKGNLVVLSGNNQKKTDYILAALQNGFHVLADKPMAIDANGFE
;
A
#
# COMPACT_ATOMS: atom_id res chain seq x y z
N MET A 1 4.95 -69.44 -42.37
CA MET A 1 3.91 -68.44 -42.05
C MET A 1 4.58 -67.25 -41.38
N LYS A 2 4.61 -66.11 -42.08
CA LYS A 2 5.24 -64.86 -41.63
C LYS A 2 4.40 -64.26 -40.49
N LYS A 3 4.99 -63.97 -39.34
CA LYS A 3 4.37 -63.12 -38.31
C LYS A 3 5.19 -61.85 -38.18
N ASN A 4 4.53 -60.75 -38.53
CA ASN A 4 5.07 -59.40 -38.64
C ASN A 4 5.42 -58.85 -37.25
N PHE A 5 6.63 -58.35 -37.11
CA PHE A 5 7.07 -57.58 -35.95
C PHE A 5 6.63 -56.13 -36.17
N VAL A 6 5.47 -55.74 -35.62
CA VAL A 6 5.04 -54.35 -35.60
C VAL A 6 5.69 -53.68 -34.39
N GLN A 7 6.68 -52.84 -34.67
CA GLN A 7 7.27 -51.93 -33.69
C GLN A 7 6.21 -50.95 -33.20
N LEU A 8 5.86 -51.04 -31.91
CA LEU A 8 5.07 -50.02 -31.24
C LEU A 8 6.01 -48.85 -30.92
N PHE A 9 5.94 -47.80 -31.73
CA PHE A 9 6.61 -46.53 -31.46
C PHE A 9 5.88 -45.84 -30.31
N SER A 10 6.52 -45.78 -29.14
CA SER A 10 6.04 -45.05 -27.97
C SER A 10 5.96 -43.56 -28.30
N LEU A 11 4.73 -43.04 -28.41
CA LEU A 11 4.45 -41.62 -28.56
C LEU A 11 4.65 -40.91 -27.20
N ALA A 12 5.86 -40.49 -26.91
CA ALA A 12 6.13 -39.60 -25.78
C ALA A 12 5.70 -38.17 -26.15
N ILE A 13 4.43 -37.84 -25.87
CA ILE A 13 3.94 -36.46 -25.92
C ILE A 13 4.58 -35.72 -24.74
N VAL A 14 5.56 -34.88 -25.06
CA VAL A 14 6.19 -33.95 -24.12
C VAL A 14 5.13 -32.92 -23.71
N PHE A 15 4.50 -33.12 -22.55
CA PHE A 15 3.72 -32.07 -21.88
C PHE A 15 4.69 -31.04 -21.30
N MET A 16 5.25 -30.19 -22.16
CA MET A 16 5.89 -28.94 -21.74
C MET A 16 4.77 -27.96 -21.45
N SER A 17 4.07 -28.19 -20.34
CA SER A 17 3.11 -27.26 -19.78
C SER A 17 3.87 -25.97 -19.47
N CYS A 18 3.35 -24.84 -19.95
CA CYS A 18 3.88 -23.52 -19.66
C CYS A 18 4.11 -23.39 -18.15
N HIS A 19 5.38 -23.40 -17.74
CA HIS A 19 5.76 -22.89 -16.44
C HIS A 19 5.60 -21.37 -16.56
N GLU A 20 4.45 -20.83 -16.17
CA GLU A 20 4.39 -19.45 -15.70
C GLU A 20 5.41 -19.40 -14.57
N SER A 21 6.61 -18.94 -14.91
CA SER A 21 7.55 -18.48 -13.90
C SER A 21 6.81 -17.36 -13.23
N ALA A 22 6.29 -17.62 -12.02
CA ALA A 22 5.76 -16.60 -11.16
C ALA A 22 6.93 -15.65 -10.88
N THR A 23 7.15 -14.69 -11.79
CA THR A 23 7.85 -13.48 -11.44
C THR A 23 7.10 -12.95 -10.25
N SER A 24 7.75 -12.98 -9.09
CA SER A 24 7.30 -12.24 -7.92
C SER A 24 7.01 -10.83 -8.41
N HIS A 25 5.74 -10.53 -8.67
CA HIS A 25 5.28 -9.18 -8.94
C HIS A 25 5.43 -8.46 -7.62
N GLN A 26 6.64 -7.99 -7.32
CA GLN A 26 6.85 -7.09 -6.20
C GLN A 26 5.93 -5.90 -6.47
N GLN A 27 5.05 -5.66 -5.52
CA GLN A 27 4.15 -4.53 -5.54
C GLN A 27 5.00 -3.26 -5.52
N PRO A 28 5.00 -2.43 -6.59
CA PRO A 28 5.92 -1.30 -6.68
C PRO A 28 5.63 -0.22 -5.64
N PHE A 29 4.42 -0.20 -5.06
CA PHE A 29 4.02 0.80 -4.07
C PHE A 29 3.69 0.16 -2.71
N GLN A 30 4.17 0.82 -1.66
CA GLN A 30 3.97 0.45 -0.27
C GLN A 30 3.50 1.71 0.47
N LEU A 31 2.24 1.70 0.91
CA LEU A 31 1.62 2.89 1.51
C LEU A 31 2.17 3.19 2.90
N VAL A 32 2.30 4.49 3.17
CA VAL A 32 2.59 5.05 4.48
C VAL A 32 1.53 6.11 4.79
N THR A 33 0.59 5.81 5.68
CA THR A 33 -0.41 6.80 6.14
C THR A 33 0.17 7.60 7.29
N VAL A 34 0.23 8.93 7.15
CA VAL A 34 0.84 9.81 8.16
C VAL A 34 -0.22 10.75 8.74
N ASP A 35 -0.28 10.82 10.07
CA ASP A 35 -1.18 11.67 10.86
C ASP A 35 -2.61 11.73 10.30
N PRO A 36 -3.29 10.57 10.14
CA PRO A 36 -4.61 10.53 9.51
C PRO A 36 -5.63 11.26 10.39
N GLY A 37 -6.18 12.34 9.87
CA GLY A 37 -7.14 13.20 10.60
C GLY A 37 -8.43 13.50 9.82
N HIS A 38 -8.59 12.90 8.64
CA HIS A 38 -9.76 13.09 7.79
C HIS A 38 -10.08 11.82 7.01
N PHE A 39 -11.36 11.62 6.65
CA PHE A 39 -11.84 10.34 6.12
C PHE A 39 -11.18 9.95 4.77
N HIS A 40 -10.68 10.92 4.00
CA HIS A 40 -9.99 10.65 2.74
C HIS A 40 -8.71 9.82 2.94
N ALA A 41 -8.06 9.88 4.10
CA ALA A 41 -6.89 9.04 4.40
C ALA A 41 -7.23 7.54 4.28
N ALA A 42 -8.41 7.14 4.76
CA ALA A 42 -8.89 5.77 4.62
C ALA A 42 -9.46 5.51 3.22
N LEU A 43 -10.02 6.52 2.55
CA LEU A 43 -10.68 6.35 1.24
C LEU A 43 -9.73 5.83 0.16
N VAL A 44 -8.44 6.16 0.23
CA VAL A 44 -7.40 5.60 -0.66
C VAL A 44 -7.36 4.07 -0.61
N GLN A 45 -7.76 3.48 0.52
CA GLN A 45 -7.76 2.05 0.77
C GLN A 45 -9.16 1.41 0.61
N LYS A 46 -10.14 2.10 0.01
CA LYS A 46 -11.51 1.56 -0.12
C LYS A 46 -11.61 0.31 -1.01
N THR A 47 -10.63 0.07 -1.87
CA THR A 47 -10.51 -1.09 -2.77
C THR A 47 -9.05 -1.55 -2.82
N MET A 48 -8.80 -2.81 -3.19
CA MET A 48 -7.44 -3.30 -3.42
C MET A 48 -6.93 -2.87 -4.80
N TYR A 49 -5.61 -2.66 -4.91
CA TYR A 49 -4.93 -2.33 -6.16
C TYR A 49 -3.80 -3.33 -6.42
N PRO A 50 -3.72 -3.97 -7.61
CA PRO A 50 -2.70 -4.97 -7.92
C PRO A 50 -1.25 -4.48 -7.95
N ALA A 51 -1.02 -3.18 -7.74
CA ALA A 51 0.30 -2.54 -7.70
C ALA A 51 0.66 -2.01 -6.30
N ILE A 52 -0.20 -2.20 -5.30
CA ILE A 52 0.00 -1.74 -3.92
C ILE A 52 0.08 -2.95 -2.98
N ASP A 53 1.13 -3.01 -2.18
CA ASP A 53 1.28 -4.03 -1.13
C ASP A 53 0.17 -3.87 -0.08
N SER A 54 -0.45 -4.98 0.33
CA SER A 54 -1.55 -4.97 1.30
C SER A 54 -1.14 -4.54 2.71
N THR A 55 0.13 -4.57 3.05
CA THR A 55 0.63 -3.99 4.30
C THR A 55 0.58 -2.46 4.16
N VAL A 56 0.17 -1.76 5.20
CA VAL A 56 0.23 -0.30 5.22
C VAL A 56 0.83 0.13 6.54
N TYR A 57 1.80 1.04 6.50
CA TYR A 57 2.41 1.55 7.72
C TYR A 57 1.72 2.85 8.12
N VAL A 58 1.18 2.90 9.33
CA VAL A 58 0.47 4.07 9.84
C VAL A 58 1.32 4.71 10.93
N TYR A 59 1.65 5.98 10.77
CA TYR A 59 2.41 6.77 11.75
C TYR A 59 1.59 7.98 12.16
N GLY A 60 1.39 8.19 13.46
CA GLY A 60 0.69 9.38 13.94
C GLY A 60 0.73 9.50 15.46
N PRO A 61 0.21 10.61 16.00
CA PRO A 61 -0.05 10.68 17.42
C PRO A 61 -1.15 9.68 17.81
N ALA A 62 -1.08 9.14 19.03
CA ALA A 62 -2.21 8.39 19.58
C ALA A 62 -3.42 9.32 19.72
N GLY A 63 -4.61 8.83 19.39
CA GLY A 63 -5.83 9.62 19.53
C GLY A 63 -7.01 9.13 18.72
N ASN A 64 -8.12 9.85 18.83
CA ASN A 64 -9.39 9.53 18.18
C ASN A 64 -9.29 9.49 16.65
N ASP A 65 -8.51 10.41 16.06
CA ASP A 65 -8.34 10.49 14.61
C ASP A 65 -7.70 9.22 14.02
N MET A 66 -6.65 8.72 14.69
CA MET A 66 -6.04 7.44 14.34
C MET A 66 -7.04 6.28 14.48
N GLN A 67 -7.79 6.22 15.58
CA GLN A 67 -8.78 5.16 15.77
C GLN A 67 -9.86 5.19 14.69
N LEU A 68 -10.39 6.37 14.37
CA LEU A 68 -11.39 6.58 13.32
C LEU A 68 -10.87 6.21 11.93
N HIS A 69 -9.57 6.34 11.67
CA HIS A 69 -8.96 5.82 10.44
C HIS A 69 -8.97 4.29 10.43
N LEU A 70 -8.46 3.66 11.48
CA LEU A 70 -8.38 2.20 11.60
C LEU A 70 -9.76 1.53 11.56
N ASP A 71 -10.77 2.13 12.17
CA ASP A 71 -12.15 1.62 12.15
C ASP A 71 -12.72 1.60 10.72
N ARG A 72 -12.39 2.60 9.89
CA ARG A 72 -12.80 2.63 8.48
C ARG A 72 -12.09 1.55 7.67
N ILE A 73 -10.78 1.37 7.86
CA ILE A 73 -10.03 0.28 7.20
C ILE A 73 -10.61 -1.08 7.60
N ASN A 74 -10.87 -1.27 8.90
CA ASN A 74 -11.49 -2.48 9.41
C ASN A 74 -12.89 -2.71 8.79
N SER A 75 -13.69 -1.65 8.62
CA SER A 75 -14.98 -1.75 7.93
C SER A 75 -14.81 -2.17 6.46
N TYR A 76 -13.78 -1.70 5.76
CA TYR A 76 -13.52 -2.15 4.38
C TYR A 76 -13.08 -3.61 4.32
N ASN A 77 -12.27 -4.05 5.28
CA ASN A 77 -11.80 -5.43 5.34
C ASN A 77 -12.95 -6.42 5.66
N ASN A 78 -13.96 -5.99 6.43
CA ASN A 78 -15.04 -6.86 6.90
C ASN A 78 -16.38 -6.68 6.17
N ARG A 79 -16.44 -5.86 5.12
CA ARG A 79 -17.69 -5.68 4.36
C ARG A 79 -18.03 -6.91 3.53
N LYS A 80 -19.33 -7.15 3.29
CA LYS A 80 -19.80 -8.32 2.52
C LYS A 80 -19.38 -8.29 1.06
N GLU A 81 -19.49 -7.12 0.42
CA GLU A 81 -19.22 -6.96 -1.00
C GLU A 81 -17.79 -6.50 -1.25
N ASN A 82 -17.00 -7.31 -1.95
CA ASN A 82 -15.61 -7.01 -2.31
C ASN A 82 -14.77 -6.55 -1.09
N PRO A 83 -14.63 -7.38 -0.04
CA PRO A 83 -13.81 -7.03 1.13
C PRO A 83 -12.36 -6.72 0.72
N THR A 84 -11.74 -5.76 1.39
CA THR A 84 -10.30 -5.53 1.31
C THR A 84 -9.55 -6.45 2.28
N HIS A 85 -8.23 -6.44 2.24
CA HIS A 85 -7.39 -7.22 3.17
C HIS A 85 -6.15 -6.44 3.59
N TRP A 86 -6.33 -5.14 3.87
CA TRP A 86 -5.25 -4.27 4.33
C TRP A 86 -4.75 -4.69 5.71
N ASN A 87 -3.44 -4.70 5.88
CA ASN A 87 -2.73 -5.07 7.09
C ASN A 87 -2.03 -3.83 7.67
N GLU A 88 -2.78 -3.09 8.50
CA GLU A 88 -2.27 -1.86 9.13
C GLU A 88 -1.20 -2.18 10.18
N LYS A 89 0.01 -1.66 9.98
CA LYS A 89 1.12 -1.68 10.93
C LYS A 89 1.25 -0.30 11.56
N VAL A 90 0.71 -0.17 12.75
CA VAL A 90 0.54 1.12 13.43
C VAL A 90 1.73 1.44 14.33
N TYR A 91 2.21 2.66 14.23
CA TYR A 91 3.05 3.31 15.21
C TYR A 91 2.36 4.57 15.73
N ALA A 92 2.05 4.58 17.02
CA ALA A 92 1.46 5.70 17.71
C ALA A 92 2.49 6.31 18.68
N GLY A 93 3.02 7.49 18.36
CA GLY A 93 4.08 8.14 19.13
C GLY A 93 4.18 9.63 18.85
N ALA A 94 4.83 10.38 19.73
CA ALA A 94 5.04 11.82 19.50
C ALA A 94 6.11 12.09 18.42
N ASP A 95 7.07 11.18 18.27
CA ASP A 95 8.16 11.14 17.28
C ASP A 95 7.77 10.38 16.00
N PHE A 96 6.47 10.28 15.70
CA PHE A 96 5.97 9.43 14.62
C PHE A 96 6.55 9.78 13.25
N PHE A 97 6.78 11.06 12.98
CA PHE A 97 7.21 11.51 11.67
C PHE A 97 8.71 11.26 11.47
N GLU A 98 9.52 11.55 12.49
CA GLU A 98 10.95 11.23 12.52
C GLU A 98 11.17 9.72 12.41
N LYS A 99 10.35 8.93 13.13
CA LYS A 99 10.41 7.47 13.05
C LYS A 99 10.01 6.94 11.67
N MET A 100 8.97 7.50 11.06
CA MET A 100 8.55 7.16 9.69
C MET A 100 9.69 7.36 8.69
N ILE A 101 10.35 8.52 8.74
CA ILE A 101 11.49 8.86 7.87
C ILE A 101 12.67 7.91 8.14
N LYS A 102 12.96 7.60 9.40
CA LYS A 102 14.08 6.72 9.77
C LYS A 102 13.86 5.28 9.32
N GLU A 103 12.64 4.77 9.47
CA GLU A 103 12.33 3.37 9.19
C GLU A 103 12.12 3.10 7.69
N LYS A 104 11.71 4.09 6.89
CA LYS A 104 11.49 3.98 5.44
C LYS A 104 10.79 2.70 5.00
N LYS A 105 9.76 2.28 5.75
CA LYS A 105 9.05 1.01 5.52
C LYS A 105 8.11 1.03 4.31
N GLY A 106 7.93 2.16 3.65
CA GLY A 106 7.17 2.28 2.40
C GLY A 106 7.69 3.42 1.55
N ASN A 107 7.02 3.70 0.44
CA ASN A 107 7.49 4.67 -0.55
C ASN A 107 6.44 5.66 -1.03
N LEU A 108 5.16 5.48 -0.69
CA LEU A 108 4.07 6.40 -1.03
C LEU A 108 3.37 6.89 0.23
N VAL A 109 3.61 8.14 0.59
CA VAL A 109 3.02 8.81 1.75
C VAL A 109 1.62 9.33 1.42
N VAL A 110 0.63 9.04 2.26
CA VAL A 110 -0.75 9.52 2.16
C VAL A 110 -1.04 10.53 3.26
N LEU A 111 -1.47 11.75 2.89
CA LEU A 111 -1.72 12.85 3.81
C LEU A 111 -3.14 13.41 3.69
N SER A 112 -4.00 13.14 4.67
CA SER A 112 -5.32 13.77 4.81
C SER A 112 -5.69 13.92 6.29
N GLY A 113 -5.85 15.17 6.74
CA GLY A 113 -5.96 15.50 8.16
C GLY A 113 -5.52 16.94 8.44
N ASN A 114 -4.52 17.11 9.30
CA ASN A 114 -4.08 18.41 9.77
C ASN A 114 -3.41 19.26 8.66
N ASN A 115 -4.15 20.25 8.14
CA ASN A 115 -3.65 21.12 7.07
C ASN A 115 -2.57 22.11 7.52
N GLN A 116 -2.43 22.39 8.83
CA GLN A 116 -1.38 23.26 9.35
C GLN A 116 0.01 22.64 9.23
N LYS A 117 0.10 21.30 9.29
CA LYS A 117 1.37 20.55 9.22
C LYS A 117 1.65 19.95 7.85
N LYS A 118 0.65 19.96 6.97
CA LYS A 118 0.67 19.17 5.74
C LYS A 118 1.79 19.60 4.80
N THR A 119 2.01 20.90 4.65
CA THR A 119 3.06 21.44 3.78
C THR A 119 4.45 20.94 4.21
N ASP A 120 4.75 21.03 5.51
CA ASP A 120 6.02 20.54 6.07
C ASP A 120 6.18 19.03 5.88
N TYR A 121 5.09 18.27 6.07
CA TYR A 121 5.11 16.83 5.83
C TYR A 121 5.34 16.47 4.37
N ILE A 122 4.74 17.20 3.42
CA ILE A 122 4.97 17.02 1.99
C ILE A 122 6.46 17.26 1.68
N LEU A 123 6.99 18.41 2.09
CA LEU A 123 8.38 18.79 1.80
C LEU A 123 9.38 17.78 2.38
N ALA A 124 9.24 17.45 3.66
CA ALA A 124 10.16 16.54 4.33
C ALA A 124 10.08 15.10 3.77
N ALA A 125 8.89 14.62 3.39
CA ALA A 125 8.74 13.32 2.73
C ALA A 125 9.45 13.29 1.37
N LEU A 126 9.25 14.33 0.53
CA LEU A 126 9.90 14.44 -0.78
C LEU A 126 11.44 14.50 -0.63
N GLN A 127 11.94 15.33 0.28
CA GLN A 127 13.38 15.44 0.57
C GLN A 127 14.00 14.12 1.05
N ASN A 128 13.20 13.23 1.64
CA ASN A 128 13.64 11.92 2.10
C ASN A 128 13.36 10.78 1.10
N GLY A 129 12.94 11.10 -0.13
CA GLY A 129 12.82 10.17 -1.24
C GLY A 129 11.50 9.40 -1.28
N PHE A 130 10.46 9.88 -0.61
CA PHE A 130 9.11 9.33 -0.73
C PHE A 130 8.33 10.01 -1.86
N HIS A 131 7.41 9.28 -2.49
CA HIS A 131 6.30 9.88 -3.23
C HIS A 131 5.21 10.33 -2.27
N VAL A 132 4.42 11.34 -2.66
CA VAL A 132 3.37 11.90 -1.79
C VAL A 132 2.04 12.02 -2.53
N LEU A 133 0.98 11.50 -1.92
CA LEU A 133 -0.42 11.73 -2.27
C LEU A 133 -1.08 12.51 -1.14
N ALA A 134 -1.34 13.80 -1.36
CA ALA A 134 -1.90 14.70 -0.35
C ALA A 134 -3.29 15.21 -0.75
N ASP A 135 -4.21 15.15 0.20
CA ASP A 135 -5.52 15.78 0.08
C ASP A 135 -5.41 17.31 0.15
N LYS A 136 -6.36 18.01 -0.46
CA LYS A 136 -6.43 19.48 -0.43
C LYS A 136 -6.72 20.01 0.97
N PRO A 137 -6.38 21.29 1.25
CA PRO A 137 -5.38 22.09 0.54
C PRO A 137 -3.95 21.66 0.91
N MET A 138 -2.99 21.80 -0.02
CA MET A 138 -1.57 21.45 0.22
C MET A 138 -0.78 22.55 0.94
N ALA A 139 -1.26 23.79 0.88
CA ALA A 139 -0.78 24.96 1.62
C ALA A 139 -2.00 25.81 2.03
N ILE A 140 -1.94 26.45 3.19
CA ILE A 140 -3.05 27.22 3.77
C ILE A 140 -2.80 28.73 3.78
N ASP A 141 -1.58 29.15 3.45
CA ASP A 141 -1.17 30.54 3.29
C ASP A 141 -0.11 30.64 2.17
N ALA A 142 0.37 31.86 1.89
CA ALA A 142 1.37 32.10 0.87
C ALA A 142 2.74 31.47 1.21
N ASN A 143 3.12 31.46 2.48
CA ASN A 143 4.41 30.90 2.92
C ASN A 143 4.49 29.40 2.63
N GLY A 144 3.36 28.67 2.72
CA GLY A 144 3.35 27.24 2.39
C GLY A 144 3.53 26.91 0.90
N PHE A 145 3.58 27.90 0.00
CA PHE A 145 3.87 27.68 -1.42
C PHE A 145 5.34 27.95 -1.80
N GLU A 146 6.11 28.56 -0.90
CA GLU A 146 7.54 28.88 -1.08
C GLU A 146 8.45 27.74 -0.58
#